data_AF-A0A2E0YER5-F1
#
_entry.id   AF-A0A2E0YER5-F1
#
_cell.length_a   1.000
_cell.length_b   1.000
_cell.length_c   1.000
_cell.angle_alpha   90.00
_cell.angle_beta   90.00
_cell.angle_gamma   90.00
#
_symmetry.space_group_name_H-M   'P 1'
#
loop_
_entity.id
_entity.type
_entity.pdbx_description
1 polymer ?
#
loop_
_entity_poly.entity_id
_entity_poly.type
_entity_poly.pdbx_seq_one_letter_code
_entity_poly.pdbx_strand_id
1 'polypeptide(L)' 'DIQSGKDVLQLFKDLCHDKEQPISILLVTHDPELASKADRMLLLNDGCTAASNIREAWGLDGGEEE' A
#
# COMPACT_ATOMS: atom_id res chain seq x y z
N ASP A 1 -12.11 16.09 -3.10
CA ASP A 1 -13.13 15.18 -2.53
C ASP A 1 -12.50 13.90 -2.06
N ILE A 2 -12.79 13.51 -0.82
CA ILE A 2 -12.28 12.25 -0.22
C ILE A 2 -13.09 11.05 -0.74
N GLN A 3 -14.36 11.26 -1.09
CA GLN A 3 -15.24 10.20 -1.62
C GLN A 3 -14.74 9.68 -2.97
N SER A 4 -14.40 10.57 -3.90
CA SER A 4 -13.90 10.19 -5.23
C SER A 4 -12.58 9.42 -5.17
N GLY A 5 -11.72 9.71 -4.19
CA GLY A 5 -10.46 8.98 -4.01
C GLY A 5 -10.66 7.51 -3.61
N LYS A 6 -11.69 7.21 -2.81
CA LYS A 6 -12.03 5.83 -2.42
C LYS A 6 -12.58 5.05 -3.60
N ASP A 7 -13.43 5.66 -4.41
CA ASP A 7 -14.01 5.02 -5.59
C ASP A 7 -12.94 4.67 -6.63
N VAL A 8 -11.97 5.56 -6.83
CA VAL A 8 -10.81 5.33 -7.72
C VAL A 8 -9.94 4.17 -7.22
N LEU A 9 -9.69 4.08 -5.92
CA LEU A 9 -8.91 2.97 -5.35
C LEU A 9 -9.62 1.64 -5.45
N GLN A 10 -10.96 1.64 -5.30
CA GLN A 10 -11.75 0.43 -5.52
C GLN A 10 -11.64 -0.03 -6.98
N LEU A 11 -11.77 0.89 -7.93
CA LEU A 11 -11.58 0.58 -9.35
C LEU A 11 -10.19 -0.02 -9.63
N PHE A 12 -9.13 0.54 -9.03
CA PHE A 12 -7.78 0.00 -9.17
C PHE A 12 -7.66 -1.41 -8.61
N LYS A 13 -8.27 -1.69 -7.45
CA LYS A 13 -8.31 -3.06 -6.90
C LYS A 13 -9.04 -4.02 -7.82
N ASP A 14 -10.16 -3.61 -8.40
CA ASP A 14 -10.94 -4.46 -9.29
C ASP A 14 -10.14 -4.81 -10.56
N LEU A 15 -9.41 -3.83 -11.12
CA LEU A 15 -8.52 -4.04 -12.26
C LEU A 15 -7.32 -4.96 -11.93
N CYS A 16 -6.78 -4.87 -10.72
CA CYS A 16 -5.71 -5.76 -10.27
C CYS A 16 -6.17 -7.22 -10.13
N HIS A 17 -7.44 -7.43 -9.78
CA HIS A 17 -8.03 -8.74 -9.49
C HIS A 17 -8.92 -9.27 -10.62
N ASP A 18 -8.88 -8.64 -11.81
CA ASP A 18 -9.58 -9.14 -12.99
C ASP A 18 -9.09 -10.55 -13.34
N LYS A 19 -10.02 -11.47 -13.62
CA LYS A 19 -9.71 -12.89 -13.85
C LYS A 19 -9.16 -13.17 -15.24
N GLU A 20 -9.50 -12.34 -16.21
CA GLU A 20 -9.12 -12.54 -17.60
C GLU A 20 -7.88 -11.71 -17.94
N GLN A 21 -7.80 -10.48 -17.44
CA GLN A 21 -6.74 -9.51 -17.74
C GLN A 21 -6.33 -8.70 -16.50
N PRO A 22 -5.57 -9.31 -15.56
CA PRO A 22 -5.11 -8.59 -14.37
C PRO A 22 -4.09 -7.51 -14.74
N ILE A 23 -4.28 -6.30 -14.19
CA ILE A 23 -3.37 -5.17 -14.38
C ILE A 23 -2.50 -4.99 -13.13
N SER A 24 -1.18 -4.85 -13.30
CA SER A 24 -0.30 -4.47 -12.19
C SER A 24 -0.23 -2.94 -12.06
N ILE A 25 -0.57 -2.42 -10.87
CA ILE A 25 -0.56 -0.99 -10.59
C ILE A 25 0.53 -0.68 -9.56
N LEU A 26 1.40 0.28 -9.87
CA LEU A 26 2.37 0.84 -8.94
C LEU A 26 1.85 2.18 -8.42
N LEU A 27 1.53 2.23 -7.11
CA LEU A 27 1.08 3.44 -6.43
C LEU A 27 2.21 4.01 -5.58
N VAL A 28 2.44 5.33 -5.68
CA VAL A 28 3.34 6.08 -4.81
C VAL A 28 2.50 7.09 -4.03
N THR A 29 2.54 7.01 -2.71
CA THR A 29 1.76 7.89 -1.83
C THR A 29 2.51 8.16 -0.54
N HIS A 30 2.27 9.33 0.06
CA HIS A 30 2.69 9.64 1.43
C HIS A 30 1.61 9.32 2.46
N ASP A 31 0.41 8.93 2.02
CA ASP A 31 -0.71 8.58 2.90
C ASP A 31 -0.62 7.09 3.32
N PRO A 32 -0.34 6.80 4.61
CA PRO A 32 -0.26 5.42 5.10
C PRO A 32 -1.60 4.68 5.02
N GLU A 33 -2.74 5.37 5.12
CA GLU A 33 -4.05 4.74 5.04
C GLU A 33 -4.30 4.18 3.63
N LEU A 34 -3.86 4.91 2.60
CA LEU A 34 -3.95 4.42 1.22
C LEU A 34 -2.94 3.30 0.95
N ALA A 35 -1.71 3.45 1.43
CA ALA A 35 -0.68 2.43 1.29
C ALA A 35 -1.09 1.10 1.94
N SER A 36 -1.77 1.14 3.09
CA SER A 36 -2.28 -0.05 3.79
C SER A 36 -3.32 -0.84 2.99
N LYS A 37 -3.98 -0.21 2.00
CA LYS A 37 -4.99 -0.86 1.16
C LYS A 37 -4.37 -1.62 -0.01
N ALA A 38 -3.09 -1.41 -0.33
CA ALA A 38 -2.41 -2.10 -1.42
C ALA A 38 -2.09 -3.56 -1.05
N ASP A 39 -2.02 -4.42 -2.07
CA ASP A 39 -1.71 -5.85 -1.87
C ASP A 39 -0.26 -6.06 -1.41
N ARG A 40 0.64 -5.14 -1.80
CA ARG A 40 2.04 -5.10 -1.37
C ARG A 40 2.49 -3.68 -1.16
N MET A 41 3.33 -3.47 -0.15
CA MET A 41 3.92 -2.17 0.14
C MET A 41 5.44 -2.29 0.17
N LEU A 42 6.12 -1.38 -0.50
CA LEU A 42 7.57 -1.25 -0.50
C LEU A 42 7.93 0.11 0.08
N LEU A 43 8.66 0.12 1.20
CA LEU A 43 9.26 1.33 1.72
C LEU A 43 10.60 1.56 1.03
N LEU A 44 10.81 2.78 0.51
CA LEU A 44 12.09 3.20 -0.05
C LEU A 44 12.78 4.16 0.92
N ASN A 45 14.03 3.87 1.26
CA ASN A 45 14.90 4.76 2.02
C ASN A 45 16.27 4.83 1.34
N ASP A 46 16.78 6.04 1.12
CA ASP A 46 18.07 6.30 0.45
C ASP A 46 18.26 5.53 -0.87
N GLY A 47 17.20 5.46 -1.69
CA GLY A 47 17.20 4.76 -2.98
C GLY A 47 17.22 3.22 -2.88
N CYS A 48 17.15 2.66 -1.67
CA CYS A 48 17.10 1.23 -1.41
C CYS A 48 15.71 0.82 -0.87
N THR A 49 15.32 -0.44 -1.06
CA THR A 49 14.12 -0.99 -0.42
C THR A 49 14.43 -1.27 1.05
N ALA A 50 13.76 -0.54 1.94
CA ALA A 50 14.01 -0.57 3.38
C ALA A 50 13.18 -1.64 4.09
N ALA A 51 11.94 -1.86 3.68
CA ALA A 51 11.04 -2.87 4.25
C ALA A 51 9.94 -3.25 3.25
N SER A 52 9.50 -4.52 3.31
CA SER A 52 8.41 -5.07 2.49
C SER A 52 7.09 -5.24 3.28
N ASN A 53 7.02 -4.80 4.55
CA ASN A 53 5.81 -4.84 5.35
C ASN A 53 5.56 -3.53 6.12
N ILE A 54 4.28 -3.11 6.12
CA ILE A 54 3.53 -2.60 7.27
C ILE A 54 4.31 -2.11 8.49
N ARG A 55 4.50 -3.10 9.37
CA ARG A 55 4.82 -2.94 10.79
C ARG A 55 6.30 -2.60 10.96
N GLU A 56 7.17 -3.21 10.15
CA GLU A 56 8.59 -2.91 10.14
C GLU A 56 8.87 -1.53 9.53
N ALA A 57 8.18 -1.17 8.44
CA ALA A 57 8.39 0.09 7.72
C ALA A 57 8.09 1.35 8.57
N TRP A 58 7.16 1.25 9.52
CA TRP A 58 6.71 2.38 10.35
C TRP A 58 7.13 2.24 11.83
N GLY A 59 7.96 1.25 12.16
CA GLY A 59 8.45 1.05 13.53
C GLY A 59 7.40 0.61 14.55
N LEU A 60 6.33 -0.06 14.09
CA LEU A 60 5.20 -0.48 14.93
C LEU A 60 5.42 -1.79 15.69
N ASP A 61 6.54 -2.50 15.47
CA ASP A 61 6.97 -3.67 16.26
C ASP A 61 7.77 -3.29 17.53
N GLY A 62 7.74 -2.02 17.95
CA GLY A 62 8.45 -1.51 19.13
C GLY A 62 7.60 -1.30 20.39
N GLY A 63 6.39 -1.86 20.49
CA GLY A 63 5.46 -1.60 21.59
C GLY A 63 4.87 -2.85 22.25
N GLU A 64 5.45 -3.21 23.39
CA GLU A 64 4.87 -3.95 24.54
C GLU A 64 4.48 -5.43 24.36
N GLU A 65 5.43 -6.32 24.68
CA GLU A 65 5.14 -7.52 25.46
C GLU A 65 5.96 -7.48 26.77
N GLU A 66 5.37 -6.89 27.82
CA GLU A 66 5.58 -7.29 29.23
C GLU A 66 4.22 -7.64 29.85
#